data_AF-A0AAW1M1J0-F1
#
_entry.id   AF-A0AAW1M1J0-F1
#
_cell.length_a   1.000
_cell.length_b   1.000
_cell.length_c   1.000
_cell.angle_alpha   90.00
_cell.angle_beta   90.00
_cell.angle_gamma   90.00
#
_symmetry.space_group_name_H-M   'P 1'
#
loop_
_entity.id
_entity.type
_entity.pdbx_description
1 polymer ?
#
loop_
_entity_poly.entity_id
_entity_poly.type
_entity_poly.pdbx_seq_one_letter_code
_entity_poly.pdbx_strand_id
1 'polypeptide(L)'
;MAEYKNFRMTGRERLLYEMLKSTSTDSKAWKVLIMDKVTVKVMSSSCKMADITDQGISLVEDLFRRRQPMPSLDAIYFIQPTKENIVMFMSDMSGREPLYRKAYVFFSVPVPKELVTHLKSDMSLLPRIAALREMNLEFFPVDSQVFVTNHDMALEELYGETAQNSRKFDASLSILATRIATVFASLKEFPYVRYQAAKDPDTAAPHELIPSKLASSVWDCLVKYKTTVPNFPQKETCELLILDRSVDQIAPVIHEWTYDAMCHDLLEVDGNKLVLEMTDKATGKPERKEIILDDTDPVWLEIRHLHIAEASERLHDKMTNFASKNKAAQLSQASRFGEIT
;
A
#
# COMPACT_ATOMS: atom_id res chain seq x y z
N MET A 1 23.58 15.39 -1.15
CA MET A 1 23.04 14.07 -1.53
C MET A 1 21.66 13.99 -0.91
N ALA A 2 20.61 13.72 -1.70
CA ALA A 2 19.31 13.43 -1.12
C ALA A 2 19.41 12.14 -0.30
N GLU A 3 18.88 12.15 0.92
CA GLU A 3 18.80 10.96 1.76
C GLU A 3 17.95 9.91 1.03
N TYR A 4 18.45 8.68 0.93
CA TYR A 4 17.73 7.59 0.29
C TYR A 4 16.41 7.33 1.03
N LYS A 5 15.29 7.44 0.33
CA LYS A 5 13.96 7.15 0.87
C LYS A 5 13.39 5.91 0.19
N ASN A 6 13.02 4.96 1.02
CA ASN A 6 12.38 3.73 0.56
C ASN A 6 10.89 3.98 0.23
N PHE A 7 10.21 2.99 -0.39
CA PHE A 7 8.81 3.16 -0.80
C PHE A 7 7.87 3.47 0.36
N ARG A 8 8.05 2.79 1.49
CA ARG A 8 7.25 2.96 2.71
C ARG A 8 7.42 4.36 3.32
N MET A 9 8.66 4.83 3.42
CA MET A 9 8.99 6.17 3.93
C MET A 9 8.37 7.25 3.03
N THR A 10 8.49 7.09 1.71
CA THR A 10 7.89 8.01 0.74
C THR A 10 6.37 8.06 0.88
N GLY A 11 5.69 6.91 0.93
CA GLY A 11 4.25 6.85 1.14
C GLY A 11 3.82 7.48 2.47
N ARG A 12 4.53 7.15 3.56
CA ARG A 12 4.28 7.66 4.91
C ARG A 12 4.39 9.18 4.98
N GLU A 13 5.47 9.77 4.47
CA GLU A 13 5.66 11.22 4.51
C GLU A 13 4.57 11.96 3.73
N ARG A 14 4.18 11.47 2.55
CA ARG A 14 3.11 12.07 1.76
C ARG A 14 1.76 11.97 2.48
N LEU A 15 1.42 10.82 3.04
CA LEU A 15 0.17 10.65 3.79
C LEU A 15 0.12 11.56 5.02
N LEU A 16 1.16 11.56 5.85
CA LEU A 16 1.14 12.30 7.11
C LEU A 16 1.29 13.81 6.89
N TYR A 17 2.19 14.25 6.00
CA TYR A 17 2.54 15.66 5.88
C TYR A 17 1.86 16.38 4.71
N GLU A 18 1.81 15.76 3.52
CA GLU A 18 1.17 16.37 2.35
C GLU A 18 -0.37 16.31 2.47
N MET A 19 -0.91 15.22 3.00
CA MET A 19 -2.35 15.06 3.20
C MET A 19 -2.80 15.50 4.60
N LEU A 20 -2.54 14.74 5.67
CA LEU A 20 -3.17 14.98 6.97
C LEU A 20 -2.78 16.34 7.57
N LYS A 21 -1.48 16.65 7.65
CA LYS A 21 -0.99 17.91 8.21
C LYS A 21 -1.44 19.13 7.41
N SER A 22 -1.62 19.02 6.10
CA SER A 22 -2.07 20.16 5.28
C SER A 22 -3.50 20.61 5.55
N THR A 23 -4.30 19.79 6.26
CA THR A 23 -5.65 20.14 6.71
C THR A 23 -5.68 20.83 8.09
N SER A 24 -4.53 20.94 8.76
CA SER A 24 -4.45 21.52 10.10
C SER A 24 -4.37 23.05 10.02
N THR A 25 -5.53 23.70 10.07
CA THR A 25 -5.63 25.17 10.15
C THR A 25 -5.48 25.69 11.58
N ASP A 26 -5.96 24.91 12.56
CA ASP A 26 -5.81 25.17 13.99
C ASP A 26 -5.13 23.97 14.66
N SER A 27 -4.10 24.24 15.47
CA SER A 27 -3.19 23.24 16.07
C SER A 27 -3.84 22.19 16.99
N LYS A 28 -5.16 22.21 17.20
CA LYS A 28 -5.86 21.37 18.19
C LYS A 28 -7.23 20.81 17.76
N ALA A 29 -7.69 21.04 16.53
CA ALA A 29 -8.99 20.52 16.09
C ALA A 29 -8.86 19.08 15.55
N TRP A 30 -9.38 18.11 16.33
CA TRP A 30 -9.52 16.72 15.93
C TRP A 30 -10.38 16.57 14.66
N LYS A 31 -10.04 15.60 13.82
CA LYS A 31 -10.75 15.30 12.56
C LYS A 31 -11.06 13.82 12.44
N VAL A 32 -12.05 13.51 11.61
CA VAL A 32 -12.41 12.14 11.24
C VAL A 32 -11.78 11.82 9.89
N LEU A 33 -11.04 10.72 9.79
CA LEU A 33 -10.50 10.21 8.52
C LEU A 33 -11.45 9.15 7.97
N ILE A 34 -11.89 9.33 6.73
CA ILE A 34 -12.83 8.45 6.04
C ILE A 34 -12.12 7.89 4.81
N MET A 35 -12.13 6.57 4.68
CA MET A 35 -11.44 5.86 3.61
C MET A 35 -12.34 4.78 3.01
N ASP A 36 -12.05 4.42 1.76
CA ASP A 36 -12.58 3.22 1.13
C ASP A 36 -11.63 2.03 1.31
N LYS A 37 -12.06 0.85 0.82
CA LYS A 37 -11.31 -0.40 0.92
C LYS A 37 -9.87 -0.31 0.38
N VAL A 38 -9.64 0.41 -0.72
CA VAL A 38 -8.32 0.51 -1.35
C VAL A 38 -7.44 1.49 -0.59
N THR A 39 -7.98 2.66 -0.25
CA THR A 39 -7.25 3.71 0.47
C THR A 39 -6.91 3.34 1.91
N VAL A 40 -7.74 2.52 2.58
CA VAL A 40 -7.38 1.86 3.85
C VAL A 40 -6.10 1.05 3.69
N LYS A 41 -6.01 0.21 2.65
CA LYS A 41 -4.81 -0.60 2.38
C LYS A 41 -3.59 0.27 2.06
N VAL A 42 -3.76 1.37 1.32
CA VAL A 42 -2.67 2.33 1.04
C VAL A 42 -2.17 2.93 2.36
N MET A 43 -3.07 3.40 3.22
CA MET A 43 -2.71 3.97 4.51
C MET A 43 -2.00 2.95 5.42
N SER A 44 -2.56 1.75 5.57
CA SER A 44 -2.01 0.72 6.46
C SER A 44 -0.69 0.14 5.99
N SER A 45 -0.37 0.22 4.70
CA SER A 45 0.93 -0.22 4.17
C SER A 45 2.09 0.69 4.59
N SER A 46 1.82 1.95 4.96
CA SER A 46 2.86 2.95 5.23
C SER A 46 2.79 3.58 6.62
N CYS A 47 1.62 3.57 7.26
CA CYS A 47 1.37 4.24 8.53
C CYS A 47 0.77 3.30 9.58
N LYS A 48 1.19 3.44 10.84
CA LYS A 48 0.56 2.83 12.01
C LYS A 48 -0.53 3.76 12.55
N MET A 49 -1.44 3.23 13.36
CA MET A 49 -2.52 4.04 13.95
C MET A 49 -1.99 5.21 14.80
N ALA A 50 -0.90 4.99 15.54
CA ALA A 50 -0.25 6.04 16.34
C ALA A 50 0.17 7.24 15.47
N ASP A 51 0.70 6.98 14.27
CA ASP A 51 1.14 8.03 13.36
C ASP A 51 -0.03 8.89 12.86
N ILE A 52 -1.17 8.24 12.61
CA ILE A 52 -2.40 8.89 12.16
C ILE A 52 -2.98 9.75 13.29
N THR A 53 -3.03 9.22 14.51
CA THR A 53 -3.52 9.95 15.69
C THR A 53 -2.65 11.15 16.02
N ASP A 54 -1.33 11.04 15.86
CA ASP A 54 -0.38 12.13 16.09
C ASP A 54 -0.57 13.30 15.10
N GLN A 55 -1.22 13.06 13.95
CA GLN A 55 -1.63 14.12 13.01
C GLN A 55 -3.02 14.70 13.30
N GLY A 56 -3.57 14.48 14.49
CA GLY A 56 -4.83 15.09 14.92
C GLY A 56 -6.08 14.39 14.36
N ILE A 57 -5.97 13.10 14.05
CA ILE A 57 -7.11 12.26 13.65
C ILE A 57 -7.63 11.52 14.88
N SER A 58 -8.89 11.73 15.23
CA SER A 58 -9.51 11.08 16.39
C SER A 58 -10.15 9.74 16.05
N LEU A 59 -10.60 9.58 14.80
CA LEU A 59 -11.35 8.41 14.36
C LEU A 59 -11.05 8.10 12.89
N VAL A 60 -10.95 6.81 12.60
CA VAL A 60 -10.81 6.27 11.24
C VAL A 60 -12.06 5.47 10.93
N GLU A 61 -12.73 5.82 9.83
CA GLU A 61 -14.04 5.28 9.46
C GLU A 61 -14.05 4.77 8.02
N ASP A 62 -14.91 3.77 7.77
CA ASP A 62 -15.14 3.20 6.44
C ASP A 62 -16.26 3.97 5.71
N LEU A 63 -16.00 4.38 4.47
CA LEU A 63 -16.93 5.15 3.64
C LEU A 63 -18.30 4.46 3.46
N PHE A 64 -18.32 3.13 3.35
CA PHE A 64 -19.53 2.35 3.09
C PHE A 64 -20.27 1.91 4.35
N ARG A 65 -19.69 2.14 5.53
CA ARG A 65 -20.37 1.88 6.81
C ARG A 65 -21.25 3.06 7.21
N ARG A 66 -22.34 2.74 7.92
CA ARG A 66 -23.19 3.75 8.56
C ARG A 66 -22.40 4.39 9.70
N ARG A 67 -22.20 5.70 9.60
CA ARG A 67 -21.39 6.50 10.53
C ARG A 67 -22.29 7.41 11.36
N GLN A 68 -21.88 7.70 12.58
CA GLN A 68 -22.61 8.61 13.47
C GLN A 68 -22.39 10.06 12.98
N PRO A 69 -23.45 10.90 12.88
CA PRO A 69 -23.29 12.31 12.54
C PRO A 69 -22.46 13.05 13.60
N MET A 70 -21.41 13.74 13.16
CA MET A 70 -20.52 14.58 13.98
C MET A 70 -20.34 15.97 13.34
N PRO A 71 -21.41 16.79 13.29
CA PRO A 71 -21.42 18.07 12.57
C PRO A 71 -20.50 19.15 13.18
N SER A 72 -19.89 18.89 14.34
CA SER A 72 -18.89 19.76 14.95
C SER A 72 -17.45 19.49 14.46
N LEU A 73 -17.20 18.32 13.87
CA LEU A 73 -15.88 17.89 13.40
C LEU A 73 -15.73 18.08 11.90
N ASP A 74 -14.50 18.34 11.46
CA ASP A 74 -14.14 18.28 10.04
C ASP A 74 -13.77 16.83 9.67
N ALA A 75 -14.03 16.47 8.42
CA ALA A 75 -13.71 15.17 7.87
C ALA A 75 -12.67 15.26 6.76
N ILE A 76 -11.75 14.30 6.74
CA ILE A 76 -10.80 14.07 5.66
C ILE A 76 -11.25 12.81 4.93
N TYR A 77 -11.56 12.95 3.65
CA TYR A 77 -11.88 11.83 2.77
C TYR A 77 -10.63 11.50 1.97
N PHE A 78 -10.02 10.35 2.20
CA PHE A 78 -9.00 9.80 1.32
C PHE A 78 -9.62 8.62 0.57
N ILE A 79 -10.01 8.82 -0.69
CA ILE A 79 -10.86 7.89 -1.43
C ILE A 79 -10.45 7.76 -2.90
N GLN A 80 -10.81 6.67 -3.57
CA GLN A 80 -10.70 6.53 -5.02
C GLN A 80 -11.78 7.39 -5.72
N PRO A 81 -11.49 7.93 -6.91
CA PRO A 81 -12.47 8.67 -7.71
C PRO A 81 -13.39 7.72 -8.49
N THR A 82 -14.17 6.91 -7.80
CA THR A 82 -15.20 6.04 -8.39
C THR A 82 -16.58 6.66 -8.25
N LYS A 83 -17.53 6.26 -9.11
CA LYS A 83 -18.91 6.78 -9.06
C LYS A 83 -19.55 6.48 -7.71
N GLU A 84 -19.33 5.27 -7.21
CA GLU A 84 -19.84 4.76 -5.94
C GLU A 84 -19.30 5.60 -4.77
N ASN A 85 -17.99 5.85 -4.74
CA ASN A 85 -17.37 6.66 -3.69
C ASN A 85 -17.88 8.10 -3.70
N ILE A 86 -18.03 8.70 -4.88
CA ILE A 86 -18.57 10.06 -5.02
C ILE A 86 -20.01 10.13 -4.53
N VAL A 87 -20.85 9.15 -4.85
CA VAL A 87 -22.24 9.09 -4.37
C VAL A 87 -22.28 8.99 -2.84
N MET A 88 -21.45 8.14 -2.24
CA MET A 88 -21.38 8.02 -0.78
C MET A 88 -20.89 9.31 -0.13
N PHE A 89 -19.85 9.93 -0.67
CA PHE A 89 -19.35 11.23 -0.21
C PHE A 89 -20.42 12.32 -0.28
N MET A 90 -21.14 12.43 -1.39
CA MET A 90 -22.22 13.40 -1.55
C MET A 90 -23.36 13.10 -0.56
N SER A 91 -23.70 11.83 -0.36
CA SER A 91 -24.73 11.45 0.63
C SER A 91 -24.38 11.90 2.06
N ASP A 92 -23.09 11.95 2.42
CA ASP A 92 -22.65 12.41 3.75
C ASP A 92 -22.72 13.94 3.89
N MET A 93 -22.39 14.66 2.83
CA MET A 93 -22.05 16.07 2.88
C MET A 93 -23.07 17.00 2.24
N SER A 94 -24.02 16.49 1.47
CA SER A 94 -25.08 17.27 0.81
C SER A 94 -26.31 17.47 1.71
N GLY A 95 -27.23 18.34 1.30
CA GLY A 95 -28.50 18.55 2.00
C GLY A 95 -28.39 19.39 3.27
N ARG A 96 -29.44 19.38 4.10
CA ARG A 96 -29.54 20.27 5.29
C ARG A 96 -28.73 19.78 6.48
N GLU A 97 -28.63 18.47 6.66
CA GLU A 97 -28.01 17.82 7.82
C GLU A 97 -26.79 16.99 7.35
N PRO A 98 -25.62 17.63 7.14
CA PRO A 98 -24.41 16.89 6.82
C PRO A 98 -23.90 16.10 8.02
N LEU A 99 -23.18 15.01 7.76
CA LEU A 99 -22.50 14.26 8.82
C LEU A 99 -21.34 15.04 9.45
N TYR A 100 -20.69 15.94 8.71
CA TYR A 100 -19.51 16.67 9.15
C TYR A 100 -19.57 18.15 8.79
N ARG A 101 -18.78 18.98 9.48
CA ARG A 101 -18.76 20.44 9.31
C ARG A 101 -18.18 20.87 7.95
N LYS A 102 -16.98 20.38 7.64
CA LYS A 102 -16.28 20.59 6.36
C LYS A 102 -15.62 19.29 5.90
N ALA A 103 -15.45 19.15 4.59
CA ALA A 103 -14.76 18.02 3.97
C ALA A 103 -13.47 18.47 3.30
N TYR A 104 -12.37 17.78 3.61
CA TYR A 104 -11.12 17.81 2.85
C TYR A 104 -11.04 16.53 2.02
N VAL A 105 -11.17 16.64 0.70
CA VAL A 105 -11.24 15.49 -0.20
C VAL A 105 -9.90 15.31 -0.90
N PHE A 106 -9.33 14.12 -0.74
CA PHE A 106 -8.08 13.68 -1.34
C PHE A 106 -8.35 12.42 -2.16
N PHE A 107 -8.20 12.53 -3.47
CA PHE A 107 -8.35 11.37 -4.36
C PHE A 107 -7.04 10.60 -4.48
N SER A 108 -7.09 9.27 -4.41
CA SER A 108 -5.89 8.41 -4.53
C SER A 108 -5.20 8.56 -5.89
N VAL A 109 -5.97 8.72 -6.97
CA VAL A 109 -5.51 8.81 -8.37
C VAL A 109 -6.19 10.00 -9.07
N PRO A 110 -5.77 10.38 -10.31
CA PRO A 110 -6.38 11.48 -11.04
C PRO A 110 -7.89 11.33 -11.22
N VAL A 111 -8.64 12.42 -11.06
CA VAL A 111 -10.11 12.40 -11.10
C VAL A 111 -10.61 12.65 -12.52
N PRO A 112 -11.49 11.78 -13.05
CA PRO A 112 -12.17 12.05 -14.31
C PRO A 112 -12.99 13.36 -14.25
N LYS A 113 -12.92 14.17 -15.33
CA LYS A 113 -13.64 15.46 -15.42
C LYS A 113 -15.16 15.33 -15.20
N GLU A 114 -15.73 14.19 -15.59
CA GLU A 114 -17.16 13.88 -15.38
C GLU A 114 -17.54 13.88 -13.89
N LEU A 115 -16.71 13.27 -13.04
CA LEU A 115 -16.97 13.21 -11.60
C LEU A 115 -16.79 14.57 -10.93
N VAL A 116 -15.82 15.36 -11.38
CA VAL A 116 -15.67 16.76 -10.93
C VAL A 116 -16.89 17.59 -11.31
N THR A 117 -17.44 17.37 -12.51
CA THR A 117 -18.64 18.07 -12.98
C THR A 117 -19.87 17.66 -12.16
N HIS A 118 -19.97 16.37 -11.83
CA HIS A 118 -21.02 15.85 -10.95
C HIS A 118 -20.96 16.50 -9.56
N LEU A 119 -19.78 16.54 -8.92
CA LEU A 119 -19.60 17.25 -7.64
C LEU A 119 -19.99 18.73 -7.70
N LYS A 120 -19.67 19.41 -8.81
CA LYS A 120 -20.01 20.83 -9.02
C LYS A 120 -21.50 21.09 -9.20
N SER A 121 -22.28 20.07 -9.56
CA SER A 121 -23.71 20.22 -9.78
C SER A 121 -24.50 20.41 -8.48
N ASP A 122 -23.95 19.99 -7.33
CA ASP A 122 -24.59 20.12 -6.02
C ASP A 122 -24.20 21.42 -5.29
N MET A 123 -25.10 22.39 -5.32
CA MET A 123 -24.91 23.70 -4.68
C MET A 123 -24.86 23.64 -3.14
N SER A 124 -25.41 22.60 -2.52
CA SER A 124 -25.40 22.44 -1.06
C SER A 124 -24.05 21.91 -0.54
N LEU A 125 -23.36 21.16 -1.39
CA LEU A 125 -22.07 20.54 -1.11
C LEU A 125 -20.91 21.53 -1.20
N LEU A 126 -20.90 22.39 -2.24
CA LEU A 126 -19.76 23.26 -2.56
C LEU A 126 -19.24 24.11 -1.38
N PRO A 127 -20.09 24.76 -0.56
CA PRO A 127 -19.61 25.56 0.58
C PRO A 127 -18.92 24.73 1.66
N ARG A 128 -19.11 23.41 1.67
CA ARG A 128 -18.59 22.48 2.69
C ARG A 128 -17.27 21.84 2.27
N ILE A 129 -16.91 21.87 0.98
CA ILE A 129 -15.62 21.36 0.51
C ILE A 129 -14.54 22.40 0.83
N ALA A 130 -13.69 22.09 1.82
CA ALA A 130 -12.58 22.94 2.21
C ALA A 130 -11.36 22.78 1.28
N ALA A 131 -11.12 21.56 0.80
CA ALA A 131 -10.07 21.26 -0.18
C ALA A 131 -10.50 20.07 -1.03
N LEU A 132 -10.07 20.07 -2.29
CA LEU A 132 -10.17 18.94 -3.21
C LEU A 132 -8.83 18.79 -3.91
N ARG A 133 -8.13 17.67 -3.70
CA ARG A 133 -6.77 17.43 -4.21
C ARG A 133 -6.61 16.01 -4.73
N GLU A 134 -5.66 15.82 -5.63
CA GLU A 134 -5.24 14.52 -6.15
C GLU A 134 -3.90 14.14 -5.51
N MET A 135 -3.87 13.03 -4.77
CA MET A 135 -2.66 12.54 -4.12
C MET A 135 -1.73 11.82 -5.10
N ASN A 136 -2.26 11.19 -6.16
CA ASN A 136 -1.44 10.34 -7.04
C ASN A 136 -0.59 9.35 -6.22
N LEU A 137 -1.25 8.60 -5.34
CA LEU A 137 -0.67 7.68 -4.38
C LEU A 137 -1.60 6.46 -4.24
N GLU A 138 -1.36 5.43 -5.05
CA GLU A 138 -2.11 4.17 -5.00
C GLU A 138 -1.20 2.96 -5.31
N PHE A 139 -0.12 2.83 -4.55
CA PHE A 139 0.72 1.64 -4.54
C PHE A 139 0.91 1.14 -3.11
N PHE A 140 1.33 -0.11 -2.96
CA PHE A 140 1.35 -0.81 -1.68
C PHE A 140 2.77 -1.32 -1.41
N PRO A 141 3.59 -0.56 -0.64
CA PRO A 141 4.90 -1.02 -0.18
C PRO A 141 4.76 -2.29 0.66
N VAL A 142 5.43 -3.36 0.23
CA VAL A 142 5.56 -4.61 1.00
C VAL A 142 6.84 -4.56 1.83
N ASP A 143 7.90 -4.02 1.22
CA ASP A 143 9.25 -3.87 1.77
C ASP A 143 9.79 -2.48 1.37
N SER A 144 10.96 -2.14 1.88
CA SER A 144 11.78 -1.00 1.48
C SER A 144 11.92 -0.82 -0.05
N GLN A 145 12.10 -1.92 -0.80
CA GLN A 145 12.35 -1.89 -2.25
C GLN A 145 11.31 -2.65 -3.07
N VAL A 146 10.22 -3.11 -2.44
CA VAL A 146 9.18 -3.89 -3.12
C VAL A 146 7.84 -3.21 -2.91
N PHE A 147 7.13 -3.01 -4.01
CA PHE A 147 5.72 -2.62 -3.99
C PHE A 147 4.91 -3.58 -4.84
N VAL A 148 3.63 -3.70 -4.51
CA VAL A 148 2.64 -4.39 -5.33
C VAL A 148 1.59 -3.41 -5.81
N THR A 149 0.93 -3.76 -6.91
CA THR A 149 -0.26 -3.03 -7.38
C THR A 149 -1.53 -3.53 -6.69
N ASN A 150 -1.50 -4.65 -5.94
CA ASN A 150 -2.67 -5.20 -5.21
C ASN A 150 -3.89 -5.39 -6.14
N HIS A 151 -3.63 -6.03 -7.28
CA HIS A 151 -4.63 -6.44 -8.28
C HIS A 151 -4.57 -7.97 -8.44
N ASP A 152 -5.18 -8.68 -7.49
CA ASP A 152 -4.96 -10.12 -7.29
C ASP A 152 -5.35 -10.98 -8.51
N MET A 153 -6.34 -10.53 -9.28
CA MET A 153 -6.82 -11.23 -10.48
C MET A 153 -6.05 -10.85 -11.76
N ALA A 154 -4.97 -10.06 -11.67
CA ALA A 154 -4.23 -9.56 -12.83
C ALA A 154 -3.81 -10.68 -13.79
N LEU A 155 -3.30 -11.79 -13.26
CA LEU A 155 -2.79 -12.88 -14.07
C LEU A 155 -3.92 -13.54 -14.86
N GLU A 156 -5.06 -13.83 -14.22
CA GLU A 156 -6.23 -14.42 -14.88
C GLU A 156 -6.85 -13.45 -15.89
N GLU A 157 -7.04 -12.19 -15.51
CA GLU A 157 -7.73 -11.20 -16.35
C GLU A 157 -6.91 -10.77 -17.58
N LEU A 158 -5.58 -10.82 -17.50
CA LEU A 158 -4.69 -10.44 -18.59
C LEU A 158 -4.23 -11.64 -19.43
N TYR A 159 -3.98 -12.81 -18.81
CA TYR A 159 -3.40 -13.97 -19.48
C TYR A 159 -4.33 -15.19 -19.57
N GLY A 160 -5.49 -15.15 -18.91
CA GLY A 160 -6.48 -16.22 -18.98
C GLY A 160 -7.15 -16.36 -20.36
N GLU A 161 -7.80 -17.51 -20.59
CA GLU A 161 -8.44 -17.81 -21.88
C GLU A 161 -9.51 -16.77 -22.29
N THR A 162 -10.15 -16.14 -21.30
CA THR A 162 -11.19 -15.11 -21.48
C THR A 162 -10.66 -13.68 -21.53
N ALA A 163 -9.33 -13.48 -21.46
CA ALA A 163 -8.71 -12.16 -21.43
C ALA A 163 -8.96 -11.35 -22.72
N GLN A 164 -9.19 -12.02 -23.86
CA GLN A 164 -9.29 -11.35 -25.16
C GLN A 164 -10.47 -10.36 -25.22
N ASN A 165 -10.16 -9.10 -25.53
CA ASN A 165 -11.11 -8.03 -25.85
C ASN A 165 -12.26 -7.84 -24.83
N SER A 166 -11.98 -8.10 -23.56
CA SER A 166 -12.95 -7.90 -22.49
C SER A 166 -12.80 -6.49 -21.89
N ARG A 167 -13.92 -5.89 -21.47
CA ARG A 167 -13.88 -4.65 -20.66
C ARG A 167 -13.07 -4.82 -19.38
N LYS A 168 -12.96 -6.07 -18.88
CA LYS A 168 -12.14 -6.40 -17.72
C LYS A 168 -10.66 -6.24 -18.04
N PHE A 169 -10.17 -6.76 -19.16
CA PHE A 169 -8.78 -6.61 -19.60
C PHE A 169 -8.35 -5.14 -19.62
N ASP A 170 -9.12 -4.28 -20.29
CA ASP A 170 -8.81 -2.86 -20.38
C ASP A 170 -8.85 -2.15 -19.01
N ALA A 171 -9.82 -2.52 -18.16
CA ALA A 171 -9.91 -2.01 -16.81
C ALA A 171 -8.70 -2.43 -15.96
N SER A 172 -8.28 -3.69 -16.03
CA SER A 172 -7.14 -4.23 -15.28
C SER A 172 -5.84 -3.60 -15.73
N LEU A 173 -5.64 -3.44 -17.05
CA LEU A 173 -4.48 -2.75 -17.61
C LEU A 173 -4.40 -1.29 -17.15
N SER A 174 -5.55 -0.59 -17.17
CA SER A 174 -5.67 0.79 -16.71
C SER A 174 -5.37 0.94 -15.21
N ILE A 175 -5.88 0.02 -14.38
CA ILE A 175 -5.59 -0.04 -12.94
C ILE A 175 -4.10 -0.22 -12.71
N LEU A 176 -3.48 -1.22 -13.34
CA LEU A 176 -2.05 -1.48 -13.20
C LEU A 176 -1.21 -0.28 -13.64
N ALA A 177 -1.52 0.28 -14.80
CA ALA A 177 -0.81 1.44 -15.35
C ALA A 177 -0.88 2.65 -14.42
N THR A 178 -2.07 2.95 -13.91
CA THR A 178 -2.30 4.08 -12.99
C THR A 178 -1.52 3.88 -11.70
N ARG A 179 -1.59 2.67 -11.09
CA ARG A 179 -0.90 2.36 -9.84
C ARG A 179 0.62 2.43 -10.00
N ILE A 180 1.17 1.85 -11.07
CA ILE A 180 2.60 1.97 -11.41
C ILE A 180 2.98 3.43 -11.58
N ALA A 181 2.21 4.22 -12.32
CA ALA A 181 2.49 5.64 -12.51
C ALA A 181 2.49 6.44 -11.18
N THR A 182 1.61 6.10 -10.23
CA THR A 182 1.58 6.77 -8.92
C THR A 182 2.85 6.58 -8.09
N VAL A 183 3.60 5.49 -8.32
CA VAL A 183 4.92 5.28 -7.73
C VAL A 183 5.87 6.39 -8.17
N PHE A 184 5.96 6.63 -9.47
CA PHE A 184 6.80 7.65 -10.07
C PHE A 184 6.37 9.07 -9.70
N ALA A 185 5.05 9.32 -9.62
CA ALA A 185 4.53 10.59 -9.10
C ALA A 185 4.98 10.86 -7.65
N SER A 186 5.06 9.81 -6.83
CA SER A 186 5.47 9.88 -5.42
C SER A 186 6.97 10.04 -5.25
N LEU A 187 7.76 9.31 -6.05
CA LEU A 187 9.23 9.42 -6.04
C LEU A 187 9.74 10.69 -6.73
N LYS A 188 8.88 11.40 -7.48
CA LYS A 188 9.27 12.53 -8.35
C LYS A 188 10.33 12.12 -9.38
N GLU A 189 10.09 10.96 -9.97
CA GLU A 189 10.95 10.34 -10.98
C GLU A 189 10.18 10.23 -12.30
N PHE A 190 10.83 10.49 -13.44
CA PHE A 190 10.24 10.29 -14.77
C PHE A 190 11.05 9.21 -15.50
N PRO A 191 10.52 7.97 -15.66
CA PRO A 191 11.31 6.87 -16.20
C PRO A 191 11.34 6.85 -17.72
N TYR A 192 12.45 6.34 -18.28
CA TYR A 192 12.46 5.77 -19.62
C TYR A 192 11.80 4.39 -19.58
N VAL A 193 10.62 4.25 -20.21
CA VAL A 193 9.82 3.03 -20.15
C VAL A 193 10.30 2.02 -21.20
N ARG A 194 10.81 0.89 -20.73
CA ARG A 194 11.22 -0.28 -21.52
C ARG A 194 10.27 -1.42 -21.26
N TYR A 195 10.12 -2.30 -22.25
CA TYR A 195 9.30 -3.50 -22.11
C TYR A 195 9.90 -4.66 -22.89
N GLN A 196 9.53 -5.88 -22.49
CA GLN A 196 9.80 -7.09 -23.26
C GLN A 196 8.94 -7.08 -24.53
N ALA A 197 9.57 -6.90 -25.69
CA ALA A 197 8.89 -6.90 -26.97
C ALA A 197 8.59 -8.33 -27.43
N ALA A 198 7.45 -8.51 -28.11
CA ALA A 198 7.19 -9.72 -28.87
C ALA A 198 8.24 -9.88 -30.00
N LYS A 199 8.59 -11.13 -30.35
CA LYS A 199 9.58 -11.42 -31.39
C LYS A 199 9.15 -10.88 -32.76
N ASP A 200 7.88 -11.03 -33.08
CA ASP A 200 7.24 -10.51 -34.29
C ASP A 200 5.84 -9.99 -33.93
N PRO A 201 5.61 -8.66 -33.89
CA PRO A 201 4.33 -8.08 -33.50
C PRO A 201 3.15 -8.49 -34.38
N ASP A 202 3.37 -8.81 -35.65
CA ASP A 202 2.28 -9.13 -36.60
C ASP A 202 1.76 -10.56 -36.42
N THR A 203 2.60 -11.46 -35.89
CA THR A 203 2.25 -12.86 -35.61
C THR A 203 2.16 -13.16 -34.11
N ALA A 204 2.43 -12.17 -33.26
CA ALA A 204 2.44 -12.29 -31.81
C ALA A 204 1.09 -12.74 -31.27
N ALA A 205 1.14 -13.66 -30.32
CA ALA A 205 -0.04 -14.00 -29.56
C ALA A 205 -0.48 -12.79 -28.71
N PRO A 206 -1.79 -12.61 -28.43
CA PRO A 206 -2.28 -11.44 -27.69
C PRO A 206 -1.59 -11.19 -26.35
N HIS A 207 -1.14 -12.26 -25.67
CA HIS A 207 -0.45 -12.15 -24.38
C HIS A 207 0.98 -11.60 -24.49
N GLU A 208 1.68 -11.85 -25.61
CA GLU A 208 3.02 -11.31 -25.86
C GLU A 208 2.99 -9.79 -26.08
N LEU A 209 1.81 -9.23 -26.37
CA LEU A 209 1.58 -7.79 -26.54
C LEU A 209 1.19 -7.09 -25.23
N ILE A 210 0.99 -7.81 -24.13
CA ILE A 210 0.59 -7.20 -22.84
C ILE A 210 1.66 -6.24 -22.30
N PRO A 211 2.97 -6.57 -22.30
CA PRO A 211 4.00 -5.64 -21.82
C PRO A 211 4.02 -4.32 -22.58
N SER A 212 3.86 -4.35 -23.91
CA SER A 212 3.85 -3.13 -24.74
C SER A 212 2.59 -2.29 -24.51
N LYS A 213 1.42 -2.93 -24.37
CA LYS A 213 0.16 -2.25 -24.01
C LYS A 213 0.23 -1.60 -22.62
N LEU A 214 0.79 -2.30 -21.64
CA LEU A 214 0.97 -1.78 -20.28
C LEU A 214 1.98 -0.61 -20.30
N ALA A 215 3.10 -0.76 -21.02
CA ALA A 215 4.09 0.30 -21.18
C ALA A 215 3.51 1.58 -21.77
N SER A 216 2.71 1.47 -22.84
CA SER A 216 2.01 2.61 -23.44
C SER A 216 1.05 3.26 -22.44
N SER A 217 0.27 2.46 -21.71
CA SER A 217 -0.69 2.96 -20.72
C SER A 217 0.01 3.67 -19.55
N VAL A 218 1.13 3.14 -19.07
CA VAL A 218 1.98 3.78 -18.04
C VAL A 218 2.56 5.08 -18.57
N TRP A 219 3.09 5.08 -19.79
CA TRP A 219 3.64 6.27 -20.42
C TRP A 219 2.60 7.40 -20.54
N ASP A 220 1.38 7.08 -20.98
CA ASP A 220 0.28 8.04 -21.09
C ASP A 220 -0.07 8.69 -19.74
N CYS A 221 0.04 7.94 -18.64
CA CYS A 221 -0.12 8.47 -17.29
C CYS A 221 1.04 9.41 -16.90
N LEU A 222 2.28 8.98 -17.13
CA LEU A 222 3.48 9.74 -16.77
C LEU A 222 3.61 11.06 -17.55
N VAL A 223 3.26 11.06 -18.84
CA VAL A 223 3.28 12.28 -19.66
C VAL A 223 2.31 13.32 -19.11
N LYS A 224 1.13 12.91 -18.62
CA LYS A 224 0.18 13.84 -17.98
C LYS A 224 0.78 14.46 -16.71
N TYR A 225 1.51 13.68 -15.91
CA TYR A 225 2.15 14.14 -14.68
C TYR A 225 3.19 15.26 -14.91
N LYS A 226 3.81 15.36 -16.08
CA LYS A 226 4.67 16.51 -16.43
C LYS A 226 3.96 17.86 -16.30
N THR A 227 2.63 17.87 -16.46
CA THR A 227 1.81 19.08 -16.40
C THR A 227 0.93 19.17 -15.15
N THR A 228 0.51 18.02 -14.59
CA THR A 228 -0.44 17.99 -13.47
C THR A 228 0.22 17.85 -12.11
N VAL A 229 1.41 17.26 -12.03
CA VAL A 229 2.12 17.03 -10.76
C VAL A 229 3.17 18.14 -10.55
N PRO A 230 3.10 18.88 -9.44
CA PRO A 230 4.09 19.93 -9.15
C PRO A 230 5.51 19.37 -9.08
N ASN A 231 6.45 20.10 -9.70
CA ASN A 231 7.89 19.78 -9.74
C ASN A 231 8.21 18.38 -10.28
N PHE A 232 7.36 17.84 -11.17
CA PHE A 232 7.64 16.56 -11.82
C PHE A 232 8.74 16.72 -12.90
N PRO A 233 9.71 15.80 -12.99
CA PRO A 233 10.80 15.92 -13.97
C PRO A 233 10.29 15.98 -15.41
N GLN A 234 10.92 16.86 -16.20
CA GLN A 234 10.57 17.03 -17.62
C GLN A 234 11.38 16.11 -18.54
N LYS A 235 12.55 15.68 -18.06
CA LYS A 235 13.46 14.73 -18.70
C LYS A 235 13.53 13.45 -17.89
N GLU A 236 13.95 12.37 -18.53
CA GLU A 236 14.05 11.05 -17.93
C GLU A 236 15.13 11.04 -16.84
N THR A 237 14.81 10.42 -15.71
CA THR A 237 15.64 10.38 -14.50
C THR A 237 16.00 8.96 -14.06
N CYS A 238 15.22 7.96 -14.50
CA CYS A 238 15.44 6.54 -14.20
C CYS A 238 14.96 5.65 -15.35
N GLU A 239 15.04 4.33 -15.18
CA GLU A 239 14.50 3.34 -16.13
C GLU A 239 13.37 2.54 -15.46
N LEU A 240 12.32 2.23 -16.23
CA LEU A 240 11.28 1.27 -15.86
C LEU A 240 11.31 0.12 -16.87
N LEU A 241 11.49 -1.12 -16.39
CA LEU A 241 11.42 -2.32 -17.22
C LEU A 241 10.14 -3.09 -16.92
N ILE A 242 9.31 -3.31 -17.95
CA ILE A 242 8.08 -4.09 -17.87
C ILE A 242 8.30 -5.44 -18.53
N LEU A 243 8.16 -6.49 -17.75
CA LEU A 243 8.32 -7.89 -18.18
C LEU A 243 7.00 -8.63 -18.03
N ASP A 244 6.80 -9.65 -18.84
CA ASP A 244 5.77 -10.65 -18.58
C ASP A 244 6.34 -11.83 -17.80
N ARG A 245 5.46 -12.62 -17.15
CA ARG A 245 5.89 -13.72 -16.28
C ARG A 245 6.63 -14.83 -17.04
N SER A 246 6.45 -14.96 -18.36
CA SER A 246 7.10 -16.00 -19.16
C SER A 246 8.63 -15.85 -19.24
N VAL A 247 9.19 -14.71 -18.84
CA VAL A 247 10.65 -14.52 -18.73
C VAL A 247 11.30 -15.55 -17.80
N ASP A 248 10.57 -15.99 -16.77
CA ASP A 248 11.00 -17.03 -15.84
C ASP A 248 9.79 -17.74 -15.24
N GLN A 249 9.55 -18.96 -15.68
CA GLN A 249 8.45 -19.81 -15.19
C GLN A 249 8.88 -20.69 -13.99
N ILE A 250 10.17 -20.74 -13.67
CA ILE A 250 10.73 -21.64 -12.66
C ILE A 250 10.72 -20.94 -11.29
N ALA A 251 11.19 -19.70 -11.21
CA ALA A 251 11.31 -18.99 -9.93
C ALA A 251 10.03 -18.96 -9.07
N PRO A 252 8.80 -18.83 -9.61
CA PRO A 252 7.59 -18.80 -8.79
C PRO A 252 7.16 -20.15 -8.20
N VAL A 253 7.71 -21.27 -8.69
CA VAL A 253 7.25 -22.63 -8.32
C VAL A 253 8.30 -23.46 -7.60
N ILE A 254 9.55 -22.99 -7.54
CA ILE A 254 10.62 -23.66 -6.81
C ILE A 254 10.51 -23.37 -5.31
N HIS A 255 10.82 -24.37 -4.49
CA HIS A 255 11.07 -24.16 -3.07
C HIS A 255 12.40 -23.43 -2.89
N GLU A 256 12.34 -22.24 -2.31
CA GLU A 256 13.48 -21.37 -2.10
C GLU A 256 14.00 -21.48 -0.66
N TRP A 257 15.32 -21.37 -0.48
CA TRP A 257 15.97 -21.69 0.81
C TRP A 257 16.36 -20.46 1.62
N THR A 258 16.00 -19.26 1.14
CA THR A 258 16.15 -18.03 1.92
C THR A 258 15.04 -17.94 2.97
N TYR A 259 15.36 -17.36 4.13
CA TYR A 259 14.46 -17.38 5.29
C TYR A 259 13.07 -16.80 4.98
N ASP A 260 13.02 -15.65 4.30
CA ASP A 260 11.78 -14.97 3.92
C ASP A 260 10.91 -15.82 2.98
N ALA A 261 11.51 -16.30 1.90
CA ALA A 261 10.81 -17.07 0.88
C ALA A 261 10.28 -18.38 1.48
N MET A 262 11.09 -19.07 2.28
CA MET A 262 10.70 -20.30 2.96
C MET A 262 9.56 -20.08 3.96
N CYS A 263 9.54 -18.94 4.67
CA CYS A 263 8.41 -18.59 5.55
C CYS A 263 7.11 -18.41 4.76
N HIS A 264 7.12 -17.67 3.65
CA HIS A 264 5.93 -17.42 2.84
C HIS A 264 5.44 -18.65 2.07
N ASP A 265 6.33 -19.60 1.79
CA ASP A 265 6.05 -20.84 1.08
C ASP A 265 5.50 -21.93 2.02
N LEU A 266 6.14 -22.14 3.17
CA LEU A 266 5.84 -23.27 4.06
C LEU A 266 4.91 -22.94 5.23
N LEU A 267 4.70 -21.66 5.55
CA LEU A 267 3.86 -21.23 6.68
C LEU A 267 2.63 -20.47 6.19
N GLU A 268 1.60 -20.43 7.05
CA GLU A 268 0.38 -19.64 6.80
C GLU A 268 0.65 -18.14 7.05
N VAL A 269 1.25 -17.49 6.05
CA VAL A 269 1.48 -16.04 6.05
C VAL A 269 0.41 -15.34 5.22
N ASP A 270 -0.40 -14.47 5.84
CA ASP A 270 -1.36 -13.61 5.15
C ASP A 270 -0.77 -12.20 4.99
N GLY A 271 -0.25 -11.90 3.81
CA GLY A 271 0.54 -10.70 3.55
C GLY A 271 1.83 -10.71 4.37
N ASN A 272 1.88 -9.92 5.44
CA ASN A 272 3.02 -9.89 6.38
C ASN A 272 2.67 -10.49 7.75
N LYS A 273 1.47 -11.06 7.89
CA LYS A 273 0.96 -11.58 9.16
C LYS A 273 1.18 -13.08 9.23
N LEU A 274 2.07 -13.50 10.11
CA LEU A 274 2.29 -14.90 10.45
C LEU A 274 1.46 -15.27 11.69
N VAL A 275 0.68 -16.34 11.59
CA VAL A 275 -0.08 -16.87 12.74
C VAL A 275 0.57 -18.17 13.20
N LEU A 276 1.03 -18.19 14.45
CA LEU A 276 1.63 -19.37 15.07
C LEU A 276 0.78 -19.87 16.22
N GLU A 277 0.51 -21.17 16.25
CA GLU A 277 -0.03 -21.85 17.43
C GLU A 277 1.14 -22.24 18.35
N MET A 278 1.21 -21.59 19.50
CA MET A 278 2.21 -21.88 20.53
C MET A 278 1.52 -22.35 21.81
N THR A 279 2.13 -23.27 22.54
CA THR A 279 1.63 -23.63 23.88
C THR A 279 2.02 -22.54 24.87
N ASP A 280 1.02 -21.93 25.51
CA ASP A 280 1.25 -21.01 26.62
C ASP A 280 1.91 -21.78 27.77
N LYS A 281 3.08 -21.31 28.20
CA LYS A 281 3.87 -21.93 29.26
C LYS A 281 3.20 -21.82 30.63
N ALA A 282 2.32 -20.84 30.85
CA ALA A 282 1.64 -20.64 32.12
C ALA A 282 0.36 -21.49 32.24
N THR A 283 -0.36 -21.70 31.14
CA THR A 283 -1.67 -22.37 31.15
C THR A 283 -1.67 -23.75 30.48
N GLY A 284 -0.62 -24.11 29.75
CA GLY A 284 -0.50 -25.37 29.00
C GLY A 284 -1.46 -25.47 27.81
N LYS A 285 -2.20 -24.39 27.49
CA LYS A 285 -3.19 -24.35 26.41
C LYS A 285 -2.56 -23.84 25.11
N PRO A 286 -3.08 -24.26 23.95
CA PRO A 286 -2.70 -23.66 22.68
C PRO A 286 -3.15 -22.20 22.66
N GLU A 287 -2.22 -21.31 22.35
CA GLU A 287 -2.37 -19.88 22.18
C GLU A 287 -1.99 -19.52 20.74
N ARG A 288 -2.88 -18.86 20.02
CA ARG A 288 -2.57 -18.29 18.71
C ARG A 288 -1.89 -16.96 18.90
N LYS A 289 -0.64 -16.84 18.44
CA LYS A 289 0.07 -15.55 18.38
C LYS A 289 0.17 -15.07 16.94
N GLU A 290 -0.15 -13.80 16.78
CA GLU A 290 -0.02 -13.09 15.52
C GLU A 290 1.26 -12.28 15.54
N ILE A 291 2.12 -12.50 14.55
CA ILE A 291 3.41 -11.83 14.40
C ILE A 291 3.38 -11.09 13.06
N ILE A 292 3.83 -9.84 13.05
CA ILE A 292 3.95 -9.04 11.84
C ILE A 292 5.41 -9.04 11.41
N LEU A 293 5.69 -9.59 10.24
CA LEU A 293 7.00 -9.62 9.61
C LEU A 293 7.16 -8.35 8.76
N ASP A 294 7.74 -7.31 9.33
CA ASP A 294 7.93 -6.03 8.65
C ASP A 294 9.31 -5.40 8.89
N ASP A 295 9.55 -4.27 8.24
CA ASP A 295 10.82 -3.54 8.32
C ASP A 295 11.06 -2.89 9.70
N THR A 296 10.15 -3.06 10.66
CA THR A 296 10.32 -2.55 12.03
C THR A 296 10.99 -3.56 12.95
N ASP A 297 11.11 -4.83 12.52
CA ASP A 297 11.91 -5.84 13.21
C ASP A 297 13.36 -5.87 12.65
N PRO A 298 14.36 -5.40 13.42
CA PRO A 298 15.75 -5.39 12.98
C PRO A 298 16.36 -6.80 12.85
N VAL A 299 15.84 -7.79 13.59
CA VAL A 299 16.28 -9.19 13.47
C VAL A 299 15.80 -9.74 12.13
N TRP A 300 14.53 -9.51 11.79
CA TRP A 300 13.96 -9.89 10.50
C TRP A 300 14.77 -9.32 9.33
N LEU A 301 15.01 -8.01 9.33
CA LEU A 301 15.79 -7.34 8.27
C LEU A 301 17.19 -7.94 8.06
N GLU A 302 17.83 -8.38 9.14
CA GLU A 302 19.17 -8.94 9.08
C GLU A 302 19.20 -10.38 8.53
N ILE A 303 18.17 -11.18 8.80
CA ILE A 303 18.18 -12.63 8.48
C ILE A 303 17.31 -13.03 7.29
N ARG A 304 16.33 -12.20 6.89
CA ARG A 304 15.29 -12.57 5.91
C ARG A 304 15.84 -13.01 4.55
N HIS A 305 16.98 -12.46 4.12
CA HIS A 305 17.62 -12.81 2.85
C HIS A 305 18.75 -13.84 2.97
N LEU A 306 19.03 -14.36 4.17
CA LEU A 306 20.04 -15.38 4.37
C LEU A 306 19.47 -16.77 4.07
N HIS A 307 20.36 -17.68 3.67
CA HIS A 307 20.02 -19.09 3.60
C HIS A 307 19.60 -19.62 4.98
N ILE A 308 18.59 -20.49 5.05
CA ILE A 308 18.00 -20.98 6.31
C ILE A 308 19.01 -21.52 7.32
N ALA A 309 20.06 -22.22 6.83
CA ALA A 309 21.13 -22.73 7.69
C ALA A 309 21.89 -21.60 8.42
N GLU A 310 22.27 -20.55 7.69
CA GLU A 310 22.97 -19.39 8.26
C GLU A 310 22.03 -18.57 9.14
N ALA A 311 20.77 -18.39 8.74
CA ALA A 311 19.76 -17.69 9.53
C ALA A 311 19.57 -18.37 10.91
N SER A 312 19.55 -19.70 10.96
CA SER A 312 19.43 -20.49 12.19
C SER A 312 20.62 -20.28 13.14
N GLU A 313 21.84 -20.37 12.62
CA GLU A 313 23.06 -20.12 13.39
C GLU A 313 23.10 -18.70 13.95
N ARG A 314 22.80 -17.71 13.10
CA ARG A 314 22.82 -16.30 13.48
C ARG A 314 21.75 -15.95 14.51
N LEU A 315 20.56 -16.55 14.41
CA LEU A 315 19.50 -16.39 15.39
C LEU A 315 19.88 -17.03 16.73
N HIS A 316 20.51 -18.22 16.70
CA HIS A 316 21.02 -18.89 17.89
C HIS A 316 22.06 -18.04 18.62
N ASP A 317 23.05 -17.53 17.90
CA ASP A 317 24.10 -16.67 18.44
C ASP A 317 23.53 -15.39 19.06
N LYS A 318 22.57 -14.75 18.39
CA LYS A 318 21.88 -13.57 18.93
C LYS A 318 21.11 -13.89 20.21
N MET A 319 20.39 -15.00 20.25
CA MET A 319 19.64 -15.41 21.44
C MET A 319 20.56 -15.71 22.62
N THR A 320 21.67 -16.43 22.37
CA THR A 320 22.69 -16.74 23.38
C THR A 320 23.37 -15.47 23.90
N ASN A 321 23.72 -14.53 23.02
CA ASN A 321 24.30 -13.24 23.38
C ASN A 321 23.30 -12.34 24.13
N PHE A 322 22.03 -12.37 23.77
CA PHE A 322 20.98 -11.65 24.48
C PHE A 322 20.80 -12.22 25.89
N ALA A 323 20.71 -13.54 26.02
CA ALA A 323 20.61 -14.20 27.32
C ALA A 323 21.84 -13.94 28.22
N SER A 324 23.06 -13.93 27.67
CA SER A 324 24.27 -13.67 28.45
C SER A 324 24.41 -12.22 28.93
N LYS A 325 23.81 -11.26 28.21
CA LYS A 325 23.87 -9.83 28.56
C LYS A 325 22.69 -9.35 29.40
N ASN A 326 21.58 -10.08 29.42
CA ASN A 326 20.33 -9.59 30.00
C ASN A 326 19.96 -10.36 31.28
N LYS A 327 20.17 -9.74 32.45
CA LYS A 327 19.95 -10.36 33.78
C LYS A 327 18.51 -10.89 33.98
N ALA A 328 17.50 -10.22 33.43
CA ALA A 328 16.12 -10.68 33.49
C ALA A 328 15.89 -11.97 32.68
N ALA A 329 16.54 -12.09 31.51
CA ALA A 329 16.51 -13.30 30.70
C ALA A 329 17.25 -14.46 31.39
N GLN A 330 18.38 -14.19 32.05
CA GLN A 330 19.12 -15.18 32.86
C GLN A 330 18.26 -15.74 33.99
N LEU A 331 17.52 -14.88 34.70
CA LEU A 331 16.61 -15.29 35.78
C LEU A 331 15.49 -16.22 35.26
N SER A 332 14.94 -15.94 34.07
CA SER A 332 13.91 -16.79 33.43
C SER A 332 14.45 -18.13 32.88
N GLN A 333 15.75 -18.20 32.56
CA GLN A 333 16.42 -19.45 32.19
C GLN A 333 16.83 -20.25 33.44
N ALA A 334 17.21 -19.59 34.53
CA ALA A 334 17.56 -20.24 35.79
C ALA A 334 16.34 -20.91 36.45
N SER A 335 15.15 -20.28 36.38
CA SER A 335 13.89 -20.90 36.83
C SER A 335 13.51 -22.14 36.00
N ARG A 336 14.09 -22.31 34.80
CA ARG A 336 13.87 -23.43 33.88
C ARG A 336 14.64 -24.70 34.27
N PHE A 337 15.69 -24.57 35.09
CA PHE A 337 16.51 -25.67 35.59
C PHE A 337 16.32 -25.92 37.10
N GLY A 338 15.40 -25.20 37.75
CA GLY A 338 15.16 -25.28 39.20
C GLY A 338 14.15 -26.34 39.66
N GLU A 339 13.55 -27.13 38.77
CA GLU A 339 12.57 -28.19 39.11
C GLU A 339 13.09 -29.62 38.87
N ILE A 340 14.41 -29.83 38.97
CA ILE A 340 14.96 -31.19 39.12
C ILE A 340 15.85 -31.23 40.36
N THR A 341 15.21 -31.27 41.52
CA THR A 341 15.77 -31.87 42.75
C THR A 341 14.65 -32.39 43.61
#